data_AF-A0A8S0HDG5-F1
#
_entry.id   AF-A0A8S0HDG5-F1
#
_cell.length_a   1.000
_cell.length_b   1.000
_cell.length_c   1.000
_cell.angle_alpha   90.00
_cell.angle_beta   90.00
_cell.angle_gamma   90.00
#
_symmetry.space_group_name_H-M   'P 1'
#
loop_
_entity.id
_entity.type
_entity.pdbx_description
1 polymer ?
#
loop_
_entity_poly.entity_id
_entity_poly.type
_entity_poly.pdbx_seq_one_letter_code
_entity_poly.pdbx_strand_id
1 'polypeptide(L)' 'MLTVKFDNGSQVIFSRQEPLRQLWLAARSGGFHFDYDEESERWMCDKSEEQLGEMLERIVLEQADIKLEFEGL' A
#
# COMPACT_ATOMS: atom_id res chain seq x y z
N MET A 1 -10.62 8.00 -2.14
CA MET A 1 -9.44 8.31 -1.31
C MET A 1 -9.70 7.74 0.06
N LEU A 2 -8.74 7.01 0.63
CA LEU A 2 -8.81 6.43 1.97
C LEU A 2 -7.61 6.95 2.75
N THR A 3 -7.82 7.42 3.97
CA THR A 3 -6.74 7.86 4.86
C THR A 3 -6.84 7.09 6.16
N VAL A 4 -5.78 6.35 6.49
CA VAL A 4 -5.60 5.65 7.76
C VAL A 4 -4.67 6.50 8.62
N LYS A 5 -5.08 6.78 9.86
CA LYS A 5 -4.27 7.50 10.84
C LYS A 5 -3.92 6.57 11.97
N PHE A 6 -2.63 6.47 12.30
CA PHE A 6 -2.14 5.73 13.45
C PHE A 6 -2.13 6.59 14.70
N ASP A 7 -2.07 5.98 15.88
CA ASP A 7 -2.08 6.67 17.18
C ASP A 7 -0.88 7.61 17.36
N ASN A 8 0.25 7.32 16.71
CA ASN A 8 1.42 8.20 16.70
C ASN A 8 1.30 9.40 15.74
N GLY A 9 0.15 9.60 15.12
CA GLY A 9 -0.15 10.71 14.21
C GLY A 9 0.34 10.53 12.77
N SER A 10 1.11 9.47 12.48
CA SER A 10 1.48 9.11 11.11
C SER A 10 0.27 8.63 10.31
N GLN A 11 0.36 8.69 8.98
CA GLN A 11 -0.77 8.37 8.10
C GLN A 11 -0.32 7.47 6.96
N VAL A 12 -1.27 6.68 6.47
CA VAL A 12 -1.21 6.03 5.16
C VAL A 12 -2.39 6.52 4.34
N ILE A 13 -2.13 6.95 3.12
CA ILE A 13 -3.15 7.52 2.24
C ILE A 13 -3.20 6.72 0.94
N PHE A 14 -4.37 6.22 0.60
CA PHE A 14 -4.65 5.56 -0.67
C PHE A 14 -5.48 6.46 -1.58
N SER A 15 -5.12 6.49 -2.85
CA SER A 15 -5.88 7.17 -3.90
C SER A 15 -5.93 6.33 -5.17
N ARG A 16 -7.04 6.42 -5.91
CA ARG A 16 -7.17 5.77 -7.23
C ARG A 16 -6.83 6.80 -8.29
N GLN A 17 -5.98 6.44 -9.24
CA GLN A 17 -5.66 7.24 -10.42
C GLN A 17 -6.32 6.61 -11.65
N GLU A 18 -7.61 6.87 -11.82
CA GLU A 18 -8.45 6.22 -12.84
C GLU A 18 -7.89 6.31 -14.27
N PRO A 19 -7.33 7.44 -14.75
CA PRO A 19 -6.72 7.51 -16.08
C PRO A 19 -5.52 6.59 -16.27
N LEU A 20 -4.78 6.31 -15.19
CA LEU A 20 -3.60 5.44 -15.20
C LEU A 20 -3.95 3.99 -14.83
N ARG A 21 -5.18 3.73 -14.36
CA ARG A 21 -5.60 2.45 -13.76
C ARG A 21 -4.73 2.01 -12.57
N GLN A 22 -4.20 2.97 -11.84
CA GLN A 22 -3.31 2.72 -10.72
C GLN A 22 -3.95 2.96 -9.36
N LEU A 23 -3.49 2.21 -8.37
CA LEU A 23 -3.66 2.52 -6.95
C LEU A 23 -2.38 3.19 -6.45
N TRP A 24 -2.49 4.34 -5.79
CA TRP A 24 -1.36 5.04 -5.20
C TRP A 24 -1.45 4.97 -3.68
N LEU A 25 -0.30 4.78 -3.04
CA LEU A 25 -0.11 4.73 -1.59
C LEU A 25 0.93 5.76 -1.18
N ALA A 26 0.61 6.60 -0.20
CA ALA A 26 1.59 7.46 0.47
C ALA A 26 1.72 7.05 1.94
N ALA A 27 2.97 6.88 2.39
CA ALA A 27 3.36 6.53 3.76
C ALA A 27 4.59 7.37 4.19
N ARG A 28 5.05 7.23 5.43
CA ARG A 28 6.27 7.91 5.90
C ARG A 28 7.50 7.51 5.09
N SER A 29 7.57 6.25 4.66
CA SER A 29 8.66 5.71 3.86
C SER A 29 8.67 6.20 2.40
N GLY A 30 7.60 6.85 1.92
CA GLY A 30 7.52 7.37 0.56
C GLY A 30 6.16 7.19 -0.11
N GLY A 31 6.15 7.40 -1.43
CA GLY A 31 5.00 7.18 -2.30
C GLY A 31 5.23 6.01 -3.24
N PHE A 32 4.20 5.19 -3.42
CA PHE A 32 4.22 3.95 -4.19
C PHE A 32 3.01 3.91 -5.12
N HIS A 33 3.18 3.32 -6.29
CA HIS A 33 2.09 3.12 -7.24
C HIS A 33 2.00 1.64 -7.56
N PHE A 34 0.77 1.18 -7.73
CA PHE A 34 0.48 -0.21 -7.99
C PHE A 34 -0.37 -0.32 -9.25
N ASP A 35 0.03 -1.23 -10.12
CA ASP A 35 -0.77 -1.73 -11.23
C ASP A 35 -1.46 -3.02 -10.78
N TYR A 36 -2.67 -3.26 -11.28
CA TYR A 36 -3.39 -4.50 -11.01
C TYR A 36 -2.98 -5.56 -12.04
N ASP A 37 -2.45 -6.68 -11.55
CA ASP A 37 -2.18 -7.86 -12.35
C ASP A 37 -3.41 -8.77 -12.37
N GLU A 38 -4.07 -8.84 -13.53
CA GLU A 38 -5.28 -9.66 -13.71
C GLU A 38 -4.99 -11.17 -13.68
N GLU A 39 -3.75 -11.62 -13.93
CA GLU A 39 -3.41 -13.06 -13.91
C GLU A 39 -3.30 -13.58 -12.47
N SER A 40 -2.59 -12.85 -11.61
CA SER A 40 -2.44 -13.22 -10.20
C SER A 40 -3.55 -12.66 -9.29
N GLU A 41 -4.39 -11.78 -9.81
CA GLU A 41 -5.41 -11.00 -9.09
C GLU A 41 -4.81 -10.10 -7.98
N ARG A 42 -3.58 -9.61 -8.15
CA ARG A 42 -2.83 -8.84 -7.14
C ARG A 42 -2.45 -7.43 -7.58
N TRP A 43 -2.21 -6.57 -6.60
CA TRP A 43 -1.64 -5.25 -6.82
C TRP A 43 -0.12 -5.30 -6.71
N MET A 44 0.57 -4.98 -7.81
CA MET A 44 2.03 -5.04 -7.92
C MET A 44 2.61 -3.64 -8.02
N CYS A 45 3.66 -3.35 -7.24
CA CYS A 45 4.31 -2.05 -7.28
C CYS A 45 4.98 -1.80 -8.66
N ASP A 46 4.89 -0.57 -9.19
CA ASP A 46 5.44 -0.24 -10.53
C ASP A 46 6.97 -0.12 -10.55
N LYS A 47 7.58 0.08 -9.38
CA LYS A 47 9.02 0.29 -9.20
C LYS A 47 9.72 -0.83 -8.44
N SER A 48 8.96 -1.70 -7.78
CA SER A 48 9.46 -2.88 -7.08
C SER A 48 8.57 -4.07 -7.41
N GLU A 49 9.08 -5.29 -7.36
CA GLU A 49 8.24 -6.49 -7.52
C GLU A 49 7.47 -6.85 -6.24
N GLU A 50 7.34 -5.91 -5.29
CA GLU A 50 6.67 -6.08 -3.99
C GLU A 50 5.15 -5.97 -4.17
N GLN A 51 4.42 -6.88 -3.54
CA GLN A 51 2.95 -6.85 -3.53
C GLN A 51 2.41 -5.80 -2.57
N LEU A 52 1.18 -5.35 -2.81
CA LEU A 52 0.51 -4.41 -1.90
C LEU A 52 0.42 -4.97 -0.48
N GLY A 53 0.08 -6.25 -0.30
CA GLY A 53 0.03 -6.90 1.00
C GLY A 53 1.35 -6.79 1.76
N GLU A 54 2.45 -7.26 1.16
CA GLU A 54 3.81 -7.22 1.72
C GLU A 54 4.24 -5.79 2.11
N MET A 55 3.95 -4.81 1.24
CA MET A 55 4.21 -3.40 1.48
C MET A 55 3.44 -2.89 2.71
N LEU A 56 2.17 -3.27 2.86
CA LEU A 56 1.35 -2.88 4.00
C LEU A 56 1.84 -3.51 5.31
N GLU A 57 2.26 -4.77 5.30
CA GLU A 57 2.86 -5.42 6.47
C GLU A 57 4.06 -4.62 6.98
N ARG A 58 4.97 -4.26 6.06
CA ARG A 58 6.16 -3.46 6.39
C ARG A 58 5.80 -2.08 6.90
N ILE A 59 4.86 -1.38 6.25
CA ILE A 59 4.47 -0.01 6.63
C ILE A 59 3.75 0.01 7.98
N VAL A 60 2.86 -0.95 8.25
CA VAL A 60 2.16 -1.02 9.54
C VAL A 60 3.12 -1.39 10.66
N LEU A 61 4.06 -2.31 10.41
CA LEU A 61 5.11 -2.62 11.37
C LEU A 61 5.95 -1.38 11.68
N GLU A 62 6.39 -0.63 10.67
CA GLU A 62 7.18 0.60 10.84
C GLU A 62 6.40 1.71 11.57
N GLN A 63 5.14 1.94 11.19
CA GLN A 63 4.37 3.10 11.64
C GLN A 63 3.51 2.85 12.88
N ALA A 64 3.19 1.61 13.22
CA ALA A 64 2.33 1.28 14.35
C ALA A 64 2.98 0.30 15.34
N ASP A 65 4.14 -0.28 15.02
CA ASP A 65 4.79 -1.35 15.80
C ASP A 65 3.85 -2.56 16.00
N ILE A 66 3.00 -2.82 15.01
CA ILE A 66 2.07 -3.95 14.99
C ILE A 66 2.39 -4.82 13.78
N LYS A 67 2.58 -6.11 14.02
CA LYS A 67 2.66 -7.09 12.94
C LYS A 67 1.24 -7.50 12.53
N LEU A 68 0.89 -7.23 11.28
CA LEU A 68 -0.33 -7.70 10.63
C LEU A 68 0.06 -8.50 9.39
N GLU A 69 -0.82 -9.42 8.99
CA GLU A 69 -0.69 -10.21 7.77
C GLU A 69 -1.87 -9.84 6.86
N PHE A 70 -1.59 -9.58 5.58
CA PHE A 70 -2.60 -9.15 4.60
C PHE A 70 -2.85 -10.25 3.57
N GLU A 71 -3.42 -11.37 4.03
CA GLU A 71 -3.75 -12.50 3.16
C GLU A 71 -4.72 -12.09 2.04
N GLY A 72 -4.33 -12.39 0.80
CA GLY A 72 -5.17 -12.14 -0.39
C GLY A 72 -5.12 -10.71 -0.94
N LEU A 73 -4.16 -9.89 -0.51
CA LEU A 73 -3.85 -8.57 -1.08
C LEU A 73 -2.52 -8.55 -1.85
#